data_AF-A0A7K4NQE1-F1
#
_entry.id   AF-A0A7K4NQE1-F1
#
_cell.length_a   1.000
_cell.length_b   1.000
_cell.length_c   1.000
_cell.angle_alpha   90.00
_cell.angle_beta   90.00
_cell.angle_gamma   90.00
#
_symmetry.space_group_name_H-M   'P 1'
#
loop_
_entity.id
_entity.type
_entity.pdbx_description
1 polymer ?
#
loop_
_entity_poly.entity_id
_entity_poly.type
_entity_poly.pdbx_seq_one_letter_code
_entity_poly.pdbx_strand_id
1 'polypeptide(L)'
;MVFHFLGVLTVIGKKNSRDLLQRIEEKLVEITEGTTKILVPKKSLDKKVPPKEPAFFNPAAKLTRDFSILAYSAFWEDFDKPKIFLDGLAGLGARSLRVANEISDVEMAVANDVNSEGLNIAQDSMKLNEISNFDTSENEICRFFGSYSKKGKRGSIVDVDPFGSPTKYFDCAIRATMHGGMLSVTATDLQVLHGLSKRSCQRKYHGVPIKTEYSNEIAIRLILGCLEFVAGRLEIQIIPQFVQHDMHYYRAYLKILNKPGQKEQLGYIIHCKSCGRRKSVMKQKEVCEICHSKLDVAGPLWVGQLFEKEFVMKMNEMVPKLVVDKRCQKILEKCILESEMPVTYYTLDEIASKMQKSPLKMKNMIKKLQDAGFVASPTSLNPNGFRTDCSIDEIIKLLS
;
A
#
# COMPACT_ATOMS: atom_id res chain seq x y z
N MET A 1 -46.42 25.05 44.21
CA MET A 1 -45.17 24.37 43.81
C MET A 1 -45.33 23.72 42.42
N VAL A 2 -45.77 24.50 41.42
CA VAL A 2 -46.10 23.99 40.07
C VAL A 2 -45.77 25.08 39.04
N PHE A 3 -44.53 25.55 38.94
CA PHE A 3 -44.13 26.48 37.87
C PHE A 3 -42.66 26.39 37.45
N HIS A 4 -41.94 25.30 37.80
CA HIS A 4 -40.53 25.14 37.42
C HIS A 4 -40.23 23.91 36.55
N PHE A 5 -41.24 23.11 36.17
CA PHE A 5 -41.03 21.90 35.37
C PHE A 5 -41.30 22.05 33.85
N LEU A 6 -41.95 23.13 33.40
CA LEU A 6 -42.21 23.34 31.96
C LEU A 6 -41.05 24.02 31.20
N GLY A 7 -40.08 24.64 31.89
CA GLY A 7 -38.95 25.31 31.23
C GLY A 7 -37.84 24.34 30.76
N VAL A 8 -37.67 23.21 31.45
CA VAL A 8 -36.56 22.27 31.21
C VAL A 8 -36.88 21.29 30.08
N LEU A 9 -38.15 20.88 29.91
CA LEU A 9 -38.59 20.00 28.82
C LEU A 9 -38.51 20.68 27.44
N THR A 10 -38.73 21.99 27.35
CA THR A 10 -38.69 22.73 26.08
C THR A 10 -37.25 22.98 25.59
N VAL A 11 -36.27 23.05 26.50
CA VAL A 11 -34.84 23.22 26.16
C VAL A 11 -34.21 21.88 25.79
N ILE A 12 -34.57 20.78 26.47
CA ILE A 12 -34.12 19.43 26.12
C ILE A 12 -34.72 18.99 24.77
N GLY A 13 -36.01 19.29 24.52
CA GLY A 13 -36.66 19.05 23.24
C GLY A 13 -36.06 19.87 22.07
N LYS A 14 -35.61 21.11 22.32
CA LYS A 14 -34.95 21.95 21.30
C LYS A 14 -33.48 21.64 21.07
N LYS A 15 -32.77 21.08 22.04
CA LYS A 15 -31.37 20.65 21.90
C LYS A 15 -31.31 19.29 21.18
N ASN A 16 -32.20 18.36 21.52
CA ASN A 16 -32.38 17.11 20.76
C ASN A 16 -32.96 17.37 19.37
N SER A 17 -33.87 18.33 19.19
CA SER A 17 -34.33 18.68 17.85
C SER A 17 -33.26 19.41 17.06
N ARG A 18 -32.37 20.22 17.66
CA ARG A 18 -31.20 20.79 16.96
C ARG A 18 -30.16 19.72 16.60
N ASP A 19 -29.90 18.72 17.43
CA ASP A 19 -29.05 17.58 17.07
C ASP A 19 -29.71 16.69 16.00
N LEU A 20 -31.04 16.49 16.05
CA LEU A 20 -31.79 15.81 14.99
C LEU A 20 -31.92 16.64 13.71
N LEU A 21 -32.00 17.98 13.80
CA LEU A 21 -32.09 18.92 12.68
C LEU A 21 -30.70 19.23 12.10
N GLN A 22 -29.62 19.02 12.85
CA GLN A 22 -28.24 19.10 12.38
C GLN A 22 -27.77 17.76 11.77
N ARG A 23 -28.46 16.65 12.10
CA ARG A 23 -28.45 15.40 11.33
C ARG A 23 -29.21 15.50 9.99
N ILE A 24 -29.91 16.60 9.71
CA ILE A 24 -30.54 16.86 8.41
C ILE A 24 -29.49 17.43 7.45
N GLU A 25 -29.07 16.56 6.53
CA GLU A 25 -28.32 16.83 5.29
C GLU A 25 -26.84 17.19 5.39
N GLU A 26 -26.01 16.29 5.93
CA GLU A 26 -24.83 15.96 5.14
C GLU A 26 -25.28 15.04 4.01
N LYS A 27 -25.62 15.64 2.86
CA LYS A 27 -26.14 14.93 1.70
C LYS A 27 -25.13 13.85 1.28
N LEU A 28 -25.41 12.59 1.64
CA LEU A 28 -24.75 11.45 1.04
C LEU A 28 -25.16 11.40 -0.43
N VAL A 29 -24.23 11.00 -1.28
CA VAL A 29 -24.46 10.78 -2.70
C VAL A 29 -24.00 9.38 -3.05
N GLU A 30 -24.73 8.74 -3.95
CA GLU A 30 -24.33 7.47 -4.54
C GLU A 30 -23.27 7.74 -5.60
N ILE A 31 -22.17 6.98 -5.53
CA ILE A 31 -21.17 6.86 -6.59
C ILE A 31 -21.01 5.39 -6.96
N THR A 32 -20.38 5.12 -8.10
CA THR A 32 -20.00 3.76 -8.48
C THR A 32 -18.48 3.67 -8.64
N GLU A 33 -17.86 2.73 -7.92
CA GLU A 33 -16.48 2.30 -8.16
C GLU A 33 -16.47 0.83 -8.54
N GLY A 34 -15.87 0.51 -9.69
CA GLY A 34 -16.00 -0.84 -10.25
C GLY A 34 -17.45 -1.10 -10.64
N THR A 35 -18.03 -2.16 -10.09
CA THR A 35 -19.47 -2.46 -10.19
C THR A 35 -20.22 -2.18 -8.89
N THR A 36 -19.55 -1.58 -7.90
CA THR A 36 -20.08 -1.39 -6.55
C THR A 36 -20.61 0.02 -6.36
N LYS A 37 -21.88 0.14 -5.94
CA LYS A 37 -22.50 1.39 -5.50
C LYS A 37 -22.06 1.73 -4.08
N ILE A 38 -21.63 2.96 -3.85
CA ILE A 38 -21.11 3.39 -2.54
C ILE A 38 -21.74 4.72 -2.19
N LEU A 39 -22.28 4.82 -0.98
CA LEU A 39 -22.72 6.09 -0.41
C LEU A 39 -21.51 6.82 0.16
N VAL A 40 -21.33 8.08 -0.25
CA VAL A 40 -20.22 8.92 0.22
C VAL A 40 -20.71 10.31 0.60
N PRO A 41 -20.08 10.99 1.56
CA PRO A 41 -20.38 12.39 1.83
C PRO A 41 -20.11 13.24 0.58
N LYS A 42 -21.06 14.05 0.11
CA LYS A 42 -20.89 14.88 -1.08
C LYS A 42 -19.61 15.73 -1.04
N LYS A 43 -19.28 16.26 0.14
CA LYS A 43 -18.07 17.06 0.38
C LYS A 43 -16.76 16.29 0.08
N SER A 44 -16.76 14.96 0.15
CA SER A 44 -15.60 14.13 -0.20
C SER A 44 -15.28 14.14 -1.70
N LEU A 45 -16.24 14.51 -2.54
CA LEU A 45 -16.05 14.65 -3.99
C LEU A 45 -15.54 16.04 -4.37
N ASP A 46 -15.99 17.06 -3.66
CA ASP A 46 -15.72 18.47 -4.01
C ASP A 46 -14.41 19.00 -3.40
N LYS A 47 -13.99 18.46 -2.24
CA LYS A 47 -12.84 18.99 -1.51
C LYS A 47 -11.54 18.30 -1.89
N LYS A 48 -10.47 19.11 -2.06
CA LYS A 48 -9.09 18.63 -2.25
C LYS A 48 -8.58 17.76 -1.09
N VAL A 49 -9.02 18.06 0.14
CA VAL A 49 -8.79 17.21 1.32
C VAL A 49 -10.16 16.72 1.79
N PRO A 50 -10.44 15.41 1.66
CA PRO A 50 -11.73 14.87 2.07
C PRO A 50 -11.97 15.08 3.57
N PRO A 51 -13.22 15.37 3.97
CA PRO A 51 -13.56 15.51 5.37
C PRO A 51 -13.46 14.15 6.08
N LYS A 52 -13.22 14.19 7.40
CA LYS A 52 -13.27 12.99 8.26
C LYS A 52 -14.66 12.72 8.82
N GLU A 53 -15.46 13.78 8.93
CA GLU A 53 -16.86 13.76 9.34
C GLU A 53 -17.75 13.89 8.09
N PRO A 54 -18.83 13.11 7.98
CA PRO A 54 -19.28 12.09 8.93
C PRO A 54 -18.47 10.79 8.79
N ALA A 55 -17.85 10.57 7.64
CA ALA A 55 -16.91 9.49 7.40
C ALA A 55 -15.89 9.89 6.32
N PHE A 56 -14.67 9.36 6.42
CA PHE A 56 -13.64 9.63 5.42
C PHE A 56 -13.83 8.80 4.16
N PHE A 57 -13.70 9.46 3.00
CA PHE A 57 -13.58 8.80 1.71
C PHE A 57 -12.71 9.62 0.78
N ASN A 58 -11.71 8.99 0.16
CA ASN A 58 -10.86 9.64 -0.83
C ASN A 58 -11.13 9.08 -2.24
N PRO A 59 -11.73 9.86 -3.15
CA PRO A 59 -11.90 9.45 -4.55
C PRO A 59 -10.58 9.20 -5.28
N ALA A 60 -9.50 9.92 -4.91
CA ALA A 60 -8.18 9.71 -5.51
C ALA A 60 -7.60 8.31 -5.21
N ALA A 61 -8.10 7.66 -4.16
CA ALA A 61 -7.72 6.28 -3.82
C ALA A 61 -8.47 5.22 -4.64
N LYS A 62 -9.24 5.59 -5.68
CA LYS A 62 -9.87 4.62 -6.58
C LYS A 62 -8.85 3.65 -7.19
N LEU A 63 -7.72 4.17 -7.68
CA LEU A 63 -6.70 3.35 -8.35
C LEU A 63 -6.08 2.30 -7.41
N THR A 64 -5.81 2.65 -6.14
CA THR A 64 -5.32 1.68 -5.15
C THR A 64 -6.36 0.61 -4.82
N ARG A 65 -7.64 0.99 -4.75
CA ARG A 65 -8.74 0.04 -4.57
C ARG A 65 -8.88 -0.89 -5.77
N ASP A 66 -8.76 -0.39 -7.00
CA ASP A 66 -8.76 -1.23 -8.21
C ASP A 66 -7.65 -2.29 -8.18
N PHE A 67 -6.42 -1.90 -7.83
CA PHE A 67 -5.36 -2.90 -7.65
C PHE A 67 -5.59 -3.84 -6.46
N SER A 68 -6.26 -3.38 -5.40
CA SER A 68 -6.63 -4.26 -4.28
C SER A 68 -7.56 -5.37 -4.78
N ILE A 69 -8.60 -5.03 -5.54
CA ILE A 69 -9.52 -6.03 -6.12
C ILE A 69 -8.77 -6.97 -7.07
N LEU A 70 -7.86 -6.47 -7.92
CA LEU A 70 -7.03 -7.33 -8.78
C LEU A 70 -6.14 -8.28 -7.98
N ALA A 71 -5.48 -7.79 -6.92
CA ALA A 71 -4.59 -8.60 -6.09
C ALA A 71 -5.36 -9.68 -5.33
N TYR A 72 -6.50 -9.32 -4.74
CA TYR A 72 -7.31 -10.24 -3.96
C TYR A 72 -7.98 -11.29 -4.85
N SER A 73 -8.46 -10.91 -6.04
CA SER A 73 -9.02 -11.84 -7.02
C SER A 73 -7.97 -12.83 -7.51
N ALA A 74 -6.77 -12.35 -7.87
CA ALA A 74 -5.66 -13.21 -8.30
C ALA A 74 -5.17 -14.14 -7.18
N PHE A 75 -5.21 -13.69 -5.93
CA PHE A 75 -4.86 -14.51 -4.77
C PHE A 75 -5.89 -15.62 -4.51
N TRP A 76 -7.17 -15.33 -4.70
CA TRP A 76 -8.28 -16.25 -4.41
C TRP A 76 -8.72 -17.14 -5.58
N GLU A 77 -8.17 -16.99 -6.78
CA GLU A 77 -8.54 -17.81 -7.96
C GLU A 77 -8.32 -19.32 -7.73
N ASP A 78 -7.22 -19.70 -7.08
CA ASP A 78 -6.87 -21.09 -6.77
C ASP A 78 -6.77 -21.37 -5.24
N PHE A 79 -7.54 -20.63 -4.43
CA PHE A 79 -7.43 -20.70 -2.97
C PHE A 79 -8.42 -21.72 -2.38
N ASP A 80 -7.89 -22.70 -1.65
CA ASP A 80 -8.61 -23.88 -1.14
C ASP A 80 -9.09 -23.75 0.33
N LYS A 81 -8.97 -22.55 0.90
CA LYS A 81 -9.31 -22.23 2.29
C LYS A 81 -10.39 -21.16 2.35
N PRO A 82 -10.98 -20.92 3.54
CA PRO A 82 -12.04 -19.92 3.68
C PRO A 82 -11.66 -18.52 3.17
N LYS A 83 -12.45 -17.98 2.24
CA LYS A 83 -12.27 -16.65 1.63
C LYS A 83 -12.82 -15.56 2.55
N ILE A 84 -12.12 -15.35 3.67
CA ILE A 84 -12.45 -14.33 4.68
C ILE A 84 -11.55 -13.10 4.48
N PHE A 85 -12.15 -11.93 4.27
CA PHE A 85 -11.48 -10.62 4.19
C PHE A 85 -11.70 -9.82 5.47
N LEU A 86 -10.61 -9.31 6.06
CA LEU A 86 -10.64 -8.46 7.24
C LEU A 86 -10.07 -7.08 6.91
N ASP A 87 -10.93 -6.06 6.91
CA ASP A 87 -10.54 -4.66 6.70
C ASP A 87 -10.41 -3.96 8.05
N GLY A 88 -9.19 -3.65 8.47
CA GLY A 88 -8.96 -3.14 9.82
C GLY A 88 -9.39 -1.69 10.05
N LEU A 89 -9.41 -0.88 8.98
CA LEU A 89 -9.65 0.58 9.01
C LEU A 89 -10.49 0.96 7.79
N ALA A 90 -11.74 0.51 7.80
CA ALA A 90 -12.60 0.50 6.63
C ALA A 90 -13.09 1.89 6.20
N GLY A 91 -13.07 2.89 7.10
CA GLY A 91 -13.73 4.17 6.89
C GLY A 91 -15.23 3.96 6.66
N LEU A 92 -15.70 4.22 5.44
CA LEU A 92 -17.07 3.90 5.01
C LEU A 92 -17.22 2.58 4.23
N GLY A 93 -16.21 1.71 4.27
CA GLY A 93 -16.29 0.36 3.74
C GLY A 93 -16.00 0.21 2.25
N ALA A 94 -15.52 1.24 1.55
CA ALA A 94 -15.35 1.22 0.09
C ALA A 94 -14.51 0.04 -0.43
N ARG A 95 -13.49 -0.41 0.31
CA ARG A 95 -12.69 -1.59 -0.07
C ARG A 95 -13.43 -2.88 0.24
N SER A 96 -13.93 -3.03 1.47
CA SER A 96 -14.69 -4.21 1.91
C SER A 96 -15.93 -4.49 1.05
N LEU A 97 -16.69 -3.44 0.71
CA LEU A 97 -17.88 -3.54 -0.15
C LEU A 97 -17.52 -4.04 -1.54
N ARG A 98 -16.46 -3.49 -2.14
CA ARG A 98 -15.96 -3.94 -3.43
C ARG A 98 -15.44 -5.37 -3.39
N VAL A 99 -14.80 -5.79 -2.30
CA VAL A 99 -14.38 -7.19 -2.12
C VAL A 99 -15.59 -8.12 -2.11
N ALA A 100 -16.60 -7.80 -1.31
CA ALA A 100 -17.80 -8.64 -1.19
C ALA A 100 -18.65 -8.68 -2.47
N ASN A 101 -18.67 -7.59 -3.25
CA ASN A 101 -19.50 -7.44 -4.44
C ASN A 101 -18.81 -7.89 -5.74
N GLU A 102 -17.50 -7.61 -5.90
CA GLU A 102 -16.80 -7.78 -7.17
C GLU A 102 -16.06 -9.12 -7.29
N ILE A 103 -15.80 -9.80 -6.17
CA ILE A 103 -15.01 -11.05 -6.15
C ILE A 103 -15.94 -12.23 -5.86
N SER A 104 -15.80 -13.31 -6.64
CA SER A 104 -16.63 -14.51 -6.48
C SER A 104 -16.25 -15.32 -5.24
N ASP A 105 -17.26 -16.01 -4.69
CA ASP A 105 -17.13 -17.01 -3.63
C ASP A 105 -16.54 -16.48 -2.31
N VAL A 106 -16.59 -15.16 -2.08
CA VAL A 106 -16.20 -14.56 -0.80
C VAL A 106 -17.15 -15.06 0.28
N GLU A 107 -16.61 -15.73 1.30
CA GLU A 107 -17.43 -16.25 2.40
C GLU A 107 -17.86 -15.13 3.35
N MET A 108 -16.95 -14.18 3.62
CA MET A 108 -17.22 -13.06 4.51
C MET A 108 -16.22 -11.92 4.27
N ALA A 109 -16.73 -10.70 4.14
CA ALA A 109 -15.96 -9.48 4.25
C ALA A 109 -16.36 -8.71 5.52
N VAL A 110 -15.40 -8.43 6.40
CA VAL A 110 -15.66 -7.71 7.65
C VAL A 110 -15.02 -6.34 7.61
N ALA A 111 -15.85 -5.29 7.61
CA ALA A 111 -15.42 -3.90 7.68
C ALA A 111 -15.30 -3.45 9.14
N ASN A 112 -14.08 -3.17 9.61
CA ASN A 112 -13.85 -2.64 10.95
C ASN A 112 -13.47 -1.16 10.92
N ASP A 113 -14.09 -0.35 11.78
CA ASP A 113 -13.66 1.02 12.04
C ASP A 113 -14.06 1.43 13.47
N VAL A 114 -13.45 2.48 14.01
CA VAL A 114 -13.89 3.10 15.27
C VAL A 114 -15.00 4.12 15.05
N ASN A 115 -15.21 4.56 13.81
CA ASN A 115 -16.27 5.48 13.43
C ASN A 115 -17.56 4.71 13.08
N SER A 116 -18.50 4.66 14.03
CA SER A 116 -19.80 4.02 13.84
C SER A 116 -20.63 4.63 12.71
N GLU A 117 -20.50 5.93 12.43
CA GLU A 117 -21.22 6.57 11.32
C GLU A 117 -20.71 6.08 9.96
N GLY A 118 -19.39 5.89 9.83
CA GLY A 118 -18.81 5.24 8.65
C GLY A 118 -19.30 3.81 8.44
N LEU A 119 -19.44 3.04 9.53
CA LEU A 119 -19.98 1.69 9.48
C LEU A 119 -21.47 1.65 9.10
N ASN A 120 -22.28 2.61 9.60
CA ASN A 120 -23.68 2.74 9.19
C ASN A 120 -23.79 3.03 7.68
N ILE A 121 -22.96 3.94 7.16
CA ILE A 121 -22.89 4.23 5.72
C ILE A 121 -22.46 2.99 4.92
N ALA A 122 -21.53 2.19 5.45
CA ALA A 122 -21.11 0.94 4.83
C ALA A 122 -22.26 -0.08 4.77
N GLN A 123 -23.04 -0.24 5.84
CA GLN A 123 -24.22 -1.12 5.88
C GLN A 123 -25.31 -0.65 4.93
N ASP A 124 -25.55 0.65 4.79
CA ASP A 124 -26.52 1.16 3.82
C ASP A 124 -26.04 0.95 2.38
N SER A 125 -24.74 1.15 2.11
CA SER A 125 -24.14 0.81 0.82
C SER A 125 -24.21 -0.69 0.52
N MET A 126 -24.02 -1.55 1.53
CA MET A 126 -24.17 -3.00 1.41
C MET A 126 -25.58 -3.37 0.92
N LYS A 127 -26.62 -2.75 1.50
CA LYS A 127 -28.03 -2.96 1.09
C LYS A 127 -28.27 -2.53 -0.36
N LEU A 128 -27.67 -1.42 -0.82
CA LEU A 128 -27.81 -0.95 -2.21
C LEU A 128 -27.25 -1.92 -3.26
N ASN A 129 -26.34 -2.79 -2.86
CA ASN A 129 -25.72 -3.80 -3.72
C ASN A 129 -26.23 -5.21 -3.44
N GLU A 130 -27.21 -5.38 -2.53
CA GLU A 130 -27.78 -6.69 -2.17
C GLU A 130 -26.73 -7.71 -1.68
N ILE A 131 -25.68 -7.23 -1.00
CA ILE A 131 -24.58 -8.06 -0.50
C ILE A 131 -25.02 -8.79 0.77
N SER A 132 -24.82 -10.11 0.81
CA SER A 132 -25.23 -10.98 1.94
C SER A 132 -24.08 -11.49 2.80
N ASN A 133 -22.85 -11.39 2.31
CA ASN A 133 -21.59 -11.89 2.88
C ASN A 133 -20.72 -10.76 3.45
N PHE A 134 -21.34 -9.80 4.14
CA PHE A 134 -20.68 -8.61 4.67
C PHE A 134 -21.10 -8.36 6.12
N ASP A 135 -20.12 -8.03 6.97
CA ASP A 135 -20.35 -7.69 8.37
C ASP A 135 -19.53 -6.46 8.77
N THR A 136 -19.92 -5.82 9.88
CA THR A 136 -19.25 -4.64 10.43
C THR A 136 -18.81 -4.86 11.87
N SER A 137 -17.64 -4.31 12.23
CA SER A 137 -17.13 -4.33 13.60
C SER A 137 -16.73 -2.93 14.06
N GLU A 138 -17.26 -2.48 15.20
CA GLU A 138 -16.85 -1.24 15.84
C GLU A 138 -15.78 -1.51 16.90
N ASN A 139 -14.51 -1.59 16.49
CA ASN A 139 -13.40 -1.84 17.41
C ASN A 139 -12.13 -1.09 16.97
N GLU A 140 -11.25 -0.82 17.94
CA GLU A 140 -9.86 -0.50 17.62
C GLU A 140 -9.23 -1.68 16.87
N ILE A 141 -8.48 -1.40 15.80
CA ILE A 141 -7.99 -2.39 14.84
C ILE A 141 -7.21 -3.56 15.46
N CYS A 142 -6.37 -3.35 16.47
CA CYS A 142 -5.66 -4.46 17.10
C CYS A 142 -6.57 -5.28 18.03
N ARG A 143 -7.60 -4.68 18.63
CA ARG A 143 -8.67 -5.44 19.32
C ARG A 143 -9.48 -6.27 18.33
N PHE A 144 -9.83 -5.69 17.19
CA PHE A 144 -10.50 -6.39 16.08
C PHE A 144 -9.66 -7.57 15.60
N PHE A 145 -8.43 -7.35 15.13
CA PHE A 145 -7.54 -8.43 14.70
C PHE A 145 -7.23 -9.44 15.80
N GLY A 146 -7.21 -9.01 17.06
CA GLY A 146 -7.11 -9.90 18.22
C GLY A 146 -8.20 -10.97 18.27
N SER A 147 -9.44 -10.63 17.89
CA SER A 147 -10.56 -11.58 17.86
C SER A 147 -10.44 -12.63 16.74
N TYR A 148 -9.63 -12.33 15.71
CA TYR A 148 -9.32 -13.21 14.57
C TYR A 148 -7.97 -13.93 14.69
N SER A 149 -7.25 -13.80 15.81
CA SER A 149 -5.90 -14.38 15.97
C SER A 149 -5.87 -15.90 16.19
N LYS A 150 -7.02 -16.51 16.53
CA LYS A 150 -7.15 -17.95 16.82
C LYS A 150 -7.17 -18.80 15.54
N LYS A 151 -6.58 -20.00 15.59
CA LYS A 151 -6.61 -20.97 14.49
C LYS A 151 -8.06 -21.24 14.07
N GLY A 152 -8.32 -21.27 12.76
CA GLY A 152 -9.66 -21.47 12.18
C GLY A 152 -10.52 -20.21 12.09
N LYS A 153 -10.14 -19.10 12.73
CA LYS A 153 -10.84 -17.81 12.59
C LYS A 153 -10.11 -16.78 11.74
N ARG A 154 -8.80 -16.93 11.57
CA ARG A 154 -7.94 -15.98 10.85
C ARG A 154 -8.46 -15.64 9.45
N GLY A 155 -8.25 -14.39 9.05
CA GLY A 155 -8.52 -13.93 7.70
C GLY A 155 -7.58 -14.57 6.69
N SER A 156 -8.10 -14.83 5.50
CA SER A 156 -7.28 -15.24 4.35
C SER A 156 -6.64 -14.04 3.67
N ILE A 157 -7.30 -12.89 3.75
CA ILE A 157 -6.77 -11.58 3.39
C ILE A 157 -7.02 -10.64 4.56
N VAL A 158 -5.98 -9.94 5.01
CA VAL A 158 -6.03 -8.92 6.06
C VAL A 158 -5.49 -7.60 5.51
N ASP A 159 -6.25 -6.52 5.67
CA ASP A 159 -5.89 -5.20 5.16
C ASP A 159 -5.67 -4.17 6.26
N VAL A 160 -4.59 -3.39 6.12
CA VAL A 160 -4.20 -2.31 7.02
C VAL A 160 -3.97 -1.04 6.21
N ASP A 161 -4.94 -0.13 6.23
CA ASP A 161 -4.90 1.13 5.47
C ASP A 161 -5.15 2.38 6.33
N PRO A 162 -4.18 2.77 7.17
CA PRO A 162 -4.32 3.92 8.06
C PRO A 162 -3.96 5.25 7.42
N PHE A 163 -4.37 6.32 8.11
CA PHE A 163 -3.70 7.61 7.98
C PHE A 163 -2.31 7.56 8.62
N GLY A 164 -1.29 7.83 7.83
CA GLY A 164 0.11 7.84 8.24
C GLY A 164 0.77 6.47 8.16
N SER A 165 1.36 6.03 9.27
CA SER A 165 2.20 4.82 9.31
C SER A 165 1.40 3.59 9.75
N PRO A 166 1.58 2.43 9.09
CA PRO A 166 0.93 1.17 9.47
C PRO A 166 1.70 0.36 10.53
N THR A 167 2.91 0.80 10.87
CA THR A 167 3.88 0.03 11.68
C THR A 167 3.35 -0.43 13.03
N LYS A 168 2.50 0.37 13.67
CA LYS A 168 1.88 0.05 14.96
C LYS A 168 0.87 -1.10 14.91
N TYR A 169 0.46 -1.53 13.72
CA TYR A 169 -0.54 -2.59 13.51
C TYR A 169 0.04 -3.89 12.96
N PHE A 170 1.31 -3.90 12.56
CA PHE A 170 1.95 -5.05 11.90
C PHE A 170 1.81 -6.35 12.70
N ASP A 171 2.12 -6.29 13.99
CA ASP A 171 2.12 -7.43 14.89
C ASP A 171 0.72 -8.07 15.04
N CYS A 172 -0.33 -7.24 15.21
CA CYS A 172 -1.71 -7.74 15.33
C CYS A 172 -2.26 -8.22 13.98
N ALA A 173 -1.93 -7.54 12.87
CA ALA A 173 -2.36 -7.94 11.52
C ALA A 173 -1.74 -9.27 11.06
N ILE A 174 -0.44 -9.48 11.32
CA ILE A 174 0.24 -10.75 11.03
C ILE A 174 -0.45 -11.90 11.76
N ARG A 175 -0.77 -11.73 13.06
CA ARG A 175 -1.46 -12.77 13.84
C ARG A 175 -2.89 -13.05 13.37
N ALA A 176 -3.58 -12.06 12.82
CA ALA A 176 -4.91 -12.23 12.23
C ALA A 176 -4.87 -12.89 10.84
N THR A 177 -3.71 -12.94 10.19
CA THR A 177 -3.55 -13.57 8.86
C THR A 177 -3.26 -15.06 8.99
N MET A 178 -3.96 -15.89 8.23
CA MET A 178 -3.75 -17.34 8.26
C MET A 178 -2.44 -17.75 7.57
N HIS A 179 -1.99 -18.99 7.81
CA HIS A 179 -0.86 -19.55 7.07
C HIS A 179 -1.19 -19.67 5.58
N GLY A 180 -0.36 -19.05 4.74
CA GLY A 180 -0.55 -18.93 3.31
C GLY A 180 -1.50 -17.80 2.91
N GLY A 181 -2.03 -17.03 3.88
CA GLY A 181 -2.87 -15.86 3.66
C GLY A 181 -2.10 -14.64 3.17
N MET A 182 -2.83 -13.62 2.74
CA MET A 182 -2.29 -12.33 2.30
C MET A 182 -2.48 -11.25 3.37
N LEU A 183 -1.44 -10.46 3.60
CA LEU A 183 -1.49 -9.21 4.34
C LEU A 183 -1.22 -8.06 3.38
N SER A 184 -2.10 -7.06 3.32
CA SER A 184 -1.86 -5.81 2.63
C SER A 184 -1.68 -4.66 3.62
N VAL A 185 -0.67 -3.81 3.39
CA VAL A 185 -0.33 -2.68 4.25
C VAL A 185 -0.15 -1.41 3.43
N THR A 186 -0.67 -0.29 3.92
CA THR A 186 -0.52 1.03 3.30
C THR A 186 0.16 2.01 4.22
N ALA A 187 1.07 2.81 3.67
CA ALA A 187 1.69 3.94 4.35
C ALA A 187 1.43 5.22 3.56
N THR A 188 0.97 6.25 4.25
CA THR A 188 0.68 7.58 3.66
C THR A 188 1.56 8.69 4.27
N ASP A 189 2.47 8.37 5.20
CA ASP A 189 3.44 9.32 5.76
C ASP A 189 4.73 9.46 4.92
N LEU A 190 4.57 9.73 3.62
CA LEU A 190 5.62 9.83 2.61
C LEU A 190 6.78 10.74 3.03
N GLN A 191 6.50 11.89 3.66
CA GLN A 191 7.53 12.83 4.10
C GLN A 191 8.53 12.19 5.09
N VAL A 192 8.05 11.30 5.95
CA VAL A 192 8.91 10.57 6.90
C VAL A 192 9.79 9.58 6.14
N LEU A 193 9.19 8.80 5.24
CA LEU A 193 9.89 7.79 4.42
C LEU A 193 10.89 8.41 3.42
N HIS A 194 10.66 9.65 2.98
CA HIS A 194 11.57 10.42 2.11
C HIS A 194 12.66 11.18 2.88
N GLY A 195 12.74 10.98 4.20
CA GLY A 195 13.83 11.51 5.00
C GLY A 195 13.74 13.00 5.33
N LEU A 196 12.54 13.58 5.38
CA LEU A 196 12.33 14.90 6.00
C LEU A 196 12.76 14.89 7.47
N SER A 197 12.51 13.78 8.17
CA SER A 197 13.01 13.53 9.52
C SER A 197 13.52 12.10 9.65
N LYS A 198 14.85 11.92 9.54
CA LYS A 198 15.52 10.62 9.70
C LYS A 198 15.19 9.96 11.05
N ARG A 199 15.17 10.74 12.14
CA ARG A 199 14.81 10.26 13.48
C ARG A 199 13.35 9.76 13.54
N SER A 200 12.42 10.45 12.89
CA SER A 200 11.02 10.02 12.83
C SER A 200 10.89 8.69 12.07
N CYS A 201 11.60 8.57 10.93
CA CYS A 201 11.62 7.34 10.15
C CYS A 201 12.21 6.18 10.95
N GLN A 202 13.35 6.39 11.61
CA GLN A 202 13.97 5.37 12.46
C GLN A 202 13.07 4.92 13.61
N ARG A 203 12.35 5.84 14.27
CA ARG A 203 11.41 5.47 15.35
C ARG A 203 10.23 4.63 14.85
N LYS A 204 9.70 4.94 13.67
CA LYS A 204 8.51 4.26 13.12
C LYS A 204 8.86 2.97 12.39
N TYR A 205 9.86 3.02 11.52
CA TYR A 205 10.20 1.97 10.56
C TYR A 205 11.49 1.22 10.91
N HIS A 206 12.16 1.55 12.02
CA HIS A 206 13.43 0.96 12.44
C HIS A 206 14.64 1.17 11.49
N GLY A 207 14.41 1.66 10.28
CA GLY A 207 15.44 2.01 9.30
C GLY A 207 15.57 3.52 9.05
N VAL A 208 16.70 3.89 8.44
CA VAL A 208 17.03 5.28 8.08
C VAL A 208 16.90 5.47 6.56
N PRO A 209 16.22 6.52 6.09
CA PRO A 209 16.14 6.85 4.67
C PRO A 209 17.32 7.75 4.23
N ILE A 210 17.58 7.76 2.93
CA ILE A 210 18.48 8.71 2.27
C ILE A 210 17.73 9.34 1.09
N LYS A 211 18.09 10.59 0.77
CA LYS A 211 17.50 11.32 -0.37
C LYS A 211 18.21 10.93 -1.66
N THR A 212 17.46 10.30 -2.56
CA THR A 212 17.92 9.82 -3.88
C THR A 212 16.77 9.87 -4.90
N GLU A 213 17.10 9.69 -6.18
CA GLU A 213 16.17 9.58 -7.30
C GLU A 213 15.26 8.34 -7.17
N TYR A 214 15.70 7.35 -6.39
CA TYR A 214 15.00 6.11 -6.07
C TYR A 214 14.45 6.06 -4.64
N SER A 215 14.16 7.23 -4.04
CA SER A 215 13.57 7.31 -2.69
C SER A 215 12.23 6.56 -2.55
N ASN A 216 11.45 6.44 -3.63
CA ASN A 216 10.22 5.64 -3.64
C ASN A 216 10.49 4.17 -3.32
N GLU A 217 11.55 3.61 -3.89
CA GLU A 217 11.94 2.22 -3.62
C GLU A 217 12.50 2.07 -2.20
N ILE A 218 13.31 3.02 -1.74
CA ILE A 218 13.82 3.03 -0.35
C ILE A 218 12.65 3.02 0.64
N ALA A 219 11.64 3.85 0.40
CA ALA A 219 10.45 3.93 1.25
C ALA A 219 9.72 2.58 1.35
N ILE A 220 9.44 1.93 0.21
CA ILE A 220 8.81 0.60 0.19
C ILE A 220 9.68 -0.42 0.93
N ARG A 221 10.99 -0.42 0.69
CA ARG A 221 11.92 -1.35 1.35
C ARG A 221 12.03 -1.11 2.85
N LEU A 222 11.86 0.12 3.34
CA LEU A 222 11.80 0.43 4.77
C LEU A 222 10.51 -0.10 5.41
N ILE A 223 9.37 0.02 4.73
CA ILE A 223 8.10 -0.57 5.17
C ILE A 223 8.25 -2.10 5.29
N LEU A 224 8.75 -2.74 4.23
CA LEU A 224 8.98 -4.19 4.19
C LEU A 224 10.02 -4.64 5.22
N GLY A 225 11.10 -3.89 5.41
CA GLY A 225 12.13 -4.22 6.40
C GLY A 225 11.62 -4.13 7.84
N CYS A 226 10.78 -3.14 8.14
CA CYS A 226 10.10 -3.07 9.43
C CYS A 226 9.15 -4.26 9.64
N LEU A 227 8.38 -4.63 8.60
CA LEU A 227 7.48 -5.78 8.64
C LEU A 227 8.25 -7.10 8.83
N GLU A 228 9.36 -7.31 8.12
CA GLU A 228 10.25 -8.47 8.25
C GLU A 228 10.79 -8.57 9.68
N PHE A 229 11.26 -7.46 10.26
CA PHE A 229 11.73 -7.44 11.64
C PHE A 229 10.61 -7.80 12.63
N VAL A 230 9.38 -7.31 12.42
CA VAL A 230 8.24 -7.64 13.28
C VAL A 230 7.84 -9.12 13.11
N ALA A 231 7.78 -9.62 11.88
CA ALA A 231 7.42 -11.01 11.57
C ALA A 231 8.45 -12.01 12.11
N GLY A 232 9.74 -11.70 12.02
CA GLY A 232 10.82 -12.55 12.53
C GLY A 232 10.71 -12.81 14.04
N ARG A 233 10.26 -11.83 14.84
CA ARG A 233 10.00 -12.02 16.29
C ARG A 233 8.86 -13.01 16.58
N LEU A 234 8.00 -13.27 15.59
CA LEU A 234 6.89 -14.22 15.67
C LEU A 234 7.21 -15.55 14.98
N GLU A 235 8.46 -15.75 14.53
CA GLU A 235 8.90 -16.90 13.71
C GLU A 235 8.07 -17.06 12.42
N ILE A 236 7.69 -15.93 11.81
CA ILE A 236 6.88 -15.85 10.60
C ILE A 236 7.71 -15.30 9.45
N GLN A 237 7.56 -15.92 8.29
CA GLN A 237 8.14 -15.45 7.03
C GLN A 237 7.11 -14.60 6.28
N ILE A 238 7.54 -13.43 5.82
CA ILE A 238 6.80 -12.62 4.84
C ILE A 238 7.39 -12.83 3.44
N ILE A 239 6.54 -12.81 2.42
CA ILE A 239 6.97 -12.84 1.02
C ILE A 239 6.24 -11.71 0.29
N PRO A 240 6.91 -10.61 -0.09
CA PRO A 240 6.32 -9.58 -0.93
C PRO A 240 5.90 -10.18 -2.27
N GLN A 241 4.62 -10.03 -2.62
CA GLN A 241 4.07 -10.51 -3.90
C GLN A 241 3.89 -9.36 -4.88
N PHE A 242 3.47 -8.19 -4.38
CA PHE A 242 3.25 -7.00 -5.18
C PHE A 242 3.42 -5.75 -4.33
N VAL A 243 3.94 -4.67 -4.93
CA VAL A 243 4.02 -3.35 -4.31
C VAL A 243 3.50 -2.28 -5.25
N GLN A 244 3.01 -1.19 -4.66
CA GLN A 244 2.52 -0.03 -5.38
C GLN A 244 3.08 1.25 -4.79
N HIS A 245 3.19 2.23 -5.67
CA HIS A 245 3.46 3.60 -5.32
C HIS A 245 2.55 4.51 -6.14
N ASP A 246 2.00 5.50 -5.46
CA ASP A 246 1.42 6.70 -6.06
C ASP A 246 1.86 7.91 -5.24
N MET A 247 1.68 9.12 -5.76
CA MET A 247 2.08 10.38 -5.11
C MET A 247 1.59 10.54 -3.66
N HIS A 248 0.61 9.76 -3.22
CA HIS A 248 -0.02 9.85 -1.91
C HIS A 248 0.17 8.63 -1.02
N TYR A 249 0.68 7.50 -1.52
CA TYR A 249 0.79 6.27 -0.73
C TYR A 249 1.88 5.30 -1.22
N TYR A 250 2.32 4.45 -0.31
CA TYR A 250 2.98 3.19 -0.60
C TYR A 250 2.11 2.05 -0.13
N ARG A 251 1.98 1.00 -0.93
CA ARG A 251 1.21 -0.19 -0.56
C ARG A 251 1.99 -1.45 -0.88
N ALA A 252 1.92 -2.45 0.00
CA ALA A 252 2.56 -3.75 -0.20
C ALA A 252 1.56 -4.87 0.09
N TYR A 253 1.64 -5.93 -0.70
CA TYR A 253 0.85 -7.16 -0.58
C TYR A 253 1.81 -8.30 -0.34
N LEU A 254 1.61 -9.02 0.75
CA LEU A 254 2.56 -10.00 1.23
C LEU A 254 1.86 -11.31 1.56
N LYS A 255 2.47 -12.43 1.17
CA LYS A 255 2.08 -13.74 1.65
C LYS A 255 2.69 -13.98 3.02
N ILE A 256 1.87 -14.44 3.96
CA ILE A 256 2.26 -14.77 5.34
C ILE A 256 2.43 -16.28 5.46
N LEU A 257 3.62 -16.74 5.82
CA LEU A 257 3.88 -18.14 6.12
C LEU A 257 4.23 -18.29 7.60
N ASN A 258 3.42 -19.05 8.34
CA ASN A 258 3.66 -19.42 9.74
C ASN A 258 4.81 -20.44 9.87
N LYS A 259 6.00 -20.04 9.44
CA LYS A 259 7.27 -20.73 9.56
C LYS A 259 8.38 -19.68 9.46
N PRO A 260 9.56 -19.90 10.08
CA PRO A 260 10.65 -18.96 9.98
C PRO A 260 11.19 -18.86 8.55
N GLY A 261 11.59 -17.65 8.16
CA GLY A 261 12.33 -17.43 6.92
C GLY A 261 13.71 -18.06 7.00
N GLN A 262 14.21 -18.60 5.88
CA GLN A 262 15.52 -19.25 5.82
C GLN A 262 16.63 -18.35 5.29
N LYS A 263 16.29 -17.19 4.71
CA LYS A 263 17.23 -16.27 4.08
C LYS A 263 17.20 -14.95 4.84
N GLU A 264 18.37 -14.38 5.10
CA GLU A 264 18.48 -13.02 5.62
C GLU A 264 18.07 -12.03 4.52
N GLN A 265 17.01 -11.26 4.75
CA GLN A 265 16.44 -10.31 3.78
C GLN A 265 16.52 -8.85 4.25
N LEU A 266 17.11 -8.62 5.43
CA LEU A 266 17.40 -7.29 5.95
C LEU A 266 18.83 -6.90 5.59
N GLY A 267 18.96 -5.75 4.95
CA GLY A 267 20.25 -5.19 4.59
C GLY A 267 20.16 -3.69 4.39
N TYR A 268 21.03 -3.17 3.53
CA TYR A 268 21.22 -1.74 3.34
C TYR A 268 21.33 -1.42 1.85
N ILE A 269 20.95 -0.20 1.48
CA ILE A 269 21.35 0.38 0.20
C ILE A 269 22.43 1.41 0.48
N ILE A 270 23.59 1.23 -0.13
CA ILE A 270 24.70 2.18 -0.09
C ILE A 270 24.72 2.99 -1.38
N HIS A 271 24.92 4.30 -1.26
CA HIS A 271 24.96 5.24 -2.38
C HIS A 271 26.16 6.17 -2.25
N CYS A 272 27.00 6.24 -3.28
CA CYS A 272 28.05 7.24 -3.38
C CYS A 272 27.56 8.45 -4.17
N LYS A 273 27.37 9.59 -3.51
CA LYS A 273 26.90 10.82 -4.17
C LYS A 273 27.92 11.40 -5.15
N SER A 274 29.21 11.15 -4.92
CA SER A 274 30.28 11.66 -5.78
C SER A 274 30.28 11.00 -7.15
N CYS A 275 30.21 9.67 -7.23
CA CYS A 275 30.24 8.94 -8.50
C CYS A 275 28.86 8.44 -8.98
N GLY A 276 27.85 8.38 -8.10
CA GLY A 276 26.50 7.87 -8.39
C GLY A 276 26.36 6.34 -8.29
N ARG A 277 27.45 5.62 -8.00
CA ARG A 277 27.40 4.16 -7.79
C ARG A 277 26.60 3.82 -6.55
N ARG A 278 25.82 2.74 -6.67
CA ARG A 278 24.88 2.28 -5.64
C ARG A 278 24.72 0.76 -5.72
N LYS A 279 24.48 0.13 -4.57
CA LYS A 279 24.19 -1.31 -4.48
C LYS A 279 23.45 -1.64 -3.18
N SER A 280 22.70 -2.73 -3.19
CA SER A 280 22.20 -3.37 -1.97
C SER A 280 23.29 -4.26 -1.37
N VAL A 281 23.43 -4.26 -0.05
CA VAL A 281 24.43 -5.02 0.70
C VAL A 281 23.85 -5.53 2.01
N MET A 282 24.31 -6.68 2.50
CA MET A 282 23.91 -7.20 3.81
C MET A 282 24.58 -6.45 4.97
N LYS A 283 25.81 -5.96 4.74
CA LYS A 283 26.60 -5.23 5.75
C LYS A 283 26.90 -3.82 5.28
N GLN A 284 26.83 -2.87 6.21
CA GLN A 284 27.13 -1.47 5.93
C GLN A 284 28.59 -1.30 5.48
N LYS A 285 28.80 -0.33 4.60
CA LYS A 285 30.12 0.15 4.16
C LYS A 285 30.12 1.66 4.24
N GLU A 286 31.22 2.24 4.72
CA GLU A 286 31.33 3.69 4.93
C GLU A 286 31.97 4.43 3.76
N VAL A 287 32.78 3.72 2.96
CA VAL A 287 33.62 4.31 1.92
C VAL A 287 33.36 3.63 0.58
N CYS A 288 33.28 4.44 -0.47
CA CYS A 288 33.13 3.96 -1.85
C CYS A 288 34.41 3.23 -2.30
N GLU A 289 34.25 2.03 -2.83
CA GLU A 289 35.36 1.19 -3.33
C GLU A 289 36.07 1.79 -4.56
N ILE A 290 35.46 2.79 -5.21
CA ILE A 290 35.94 3.34 -6.49
C ILE A 290 36.57 4.72 -6.32
N CYS A 291 35.85 5.65 -5.68
CA CYS A 291 36.31 7.05 -5.54
C CYS A 291 36.65 7.44 -4.10
N HIS A 292 36.66 6.49 -3.17
CA HIS A 292 36.99 6.66 -1.75
C HIS A 292 36.20 7.75 -1.00
N SER A 293 35.11 8.25 -1.60
CA SER A 293 34.19 9.18 -0.94
C SER A 293 33.31 8.47 0.08
N LYS A 294 32.79 9.23 1.04
CA LYS A 294 31.82 8.74 2.02
C LYS A 294 30.53 8.24 1.34
N LEU A 295 30.00 7.12 1.83
CA LEU A 295 28.74 6.54 1.39
C LEU A 295 27.57 7.04 2.24
N ASP A 296 26.47 7.34 1.57
CA ASP A 296 25.16 7.44 2.21
C ASP A 296 24.57 6.03 2.34
N VAL A 297 24.04 5.72 3.53
CA VAL A 297 23.53 4.38 3.87
C VAL A 297 22.04 4.47 4.23
N ALA A 298 21.21 3.73 3.50
CA ALA A 298 19.80 3.53 3.81
C ALA A 298 19.59 2.16 4.46
N GLY A 299 18.79 2.09 5.52
CA GLY A 299 18.40 0.83 6.16
C GLY A 299 18.55 0.83 7.69
N PRO A 300 18.43 -0.33 8.35
CA PRO A 300 18.13 -1.63 7.74
C PRO A 300 16.78 -1.60 6.98
N LEU A 301 16.72 -2.30 5.85
CA LEU A 301 15.58 -2.36 4.95
C LEU A 301 15.54 -3.69 4.20
N TRP A 302 14.42 -3.98 3.54
CA TRP A 302 14.26 -5.17 2.70
C TRP A 302 15.16 -5.11 1.46
N VAL A 303 16.03 -6.09 1.26
CA VAL A 303 16.91 -6.20 0.08
C VAL A 303 16.47 -7.26 -0.92
N GLY A 304 15.44 -8.05 -0.61
CA GLY A 304 14.88 -9.05 -1.51
C GLY A 304 14.05 -8.46 -2.65
N GLN A 305 13.37 -9.36 -3.38
CA GLN A 305 12.46 -8.99 -4.48
C GLN A 305 11.23 -8.25 -3.96
N LEU A 306 10.70 -7.35 -4.79
CA LEU A 306 9.49 -6.57 -4.49
C LEU A 306 8.23 -7.13 -5.17
N PHE A 307 8.43 -7.94 -6.20
CA PHE A 307 7.38 -8.48 -7.05
C PHE A 307 7.59 -9.99 -7.22
N GLU A 308 6.53 -10.75 -7.03
CA GLU A 308 6.47 -12.16 -7.41
C GLU A 308 5.89 -12.22 -8.83
N LYS A 309 6.74 -12.49 -9.82
CA LYS A 309 6.40 -12.39 -11.25
C LYS A 309 5.12 -13.15 -11.61
N GLU A 310 5.00 -14.40 -11.15
CA GLU A 310 3.83 -15.25 -11.39
C GLU A 310 2.55 -14.62 -10.80
N PHE A 311 2.62 -14.09 -9.58
CA PHE A 311 1.48 -13.42 -8.95
C PHE A 311 1.06 -12.16 -9.72
N VAL A 312 2.02 -11.33 -10.16
CA VAL A 312 1.72 -10.12 -10.94
C VAL A 312 1.13 -10.49 -12.31
N MET A 313 1.54 -11.61 -12.92
CA MET A 313 0.92 -12.13 -14.14
C MET A 313 -0.54 -12.53 -13.89
N LYS A 314 -0.83 -13.27 -12.81
CA LYS A 314 -2.21 -13.59 -12.41
C LYS A 314 -3.05 -12.32 -12.19
N MET A 315 -2.49 -11.29 -11.54
CA MET A 315 -3.17 -10.00 -11.41
C MET A 315 -3.51 -9.36 -12.76
N ASN A 316 -2.61 -9.47 -13.75
CA ASN A 316 -2.83 -8.93 -15.08
C ASN A 316 -3.92 -9.71 -15.84
N GLU A 317 -4.03 -11.02 -15.62
CA GLU A 317 -5.11 -11.88 -16.15
C GLU A 317 -6.48 -11.55 -15.54
N MET A 318 -6.53 -10.95 -14.35
CA MET A 318 -7.78 -10.47 -13.73
C MET A 318 -8.32 -9.19 -14.36
N VAL A 319 -7.46 -8.37 -14.99
CA VAL A 319 -7.86 -7.07 -15.57
C VAL A 319 -9.05 -7.17 -16.54
N PRO A 320 -9.08 -8.08 -17.54
CA PRO A 320 -10.23 -8.19 -18.43
C PRO A 320 -11.49 -8.76 -17.75
N LYS A 321 -11.36 -9.39 -16.58
CA LYS A 321 -12.47 -10.01 -15.83
C LYS A 321 -13.20 -9.02 -14.91
N LEU A 322 -12.62 -7.84 -14.66
CA LEU A 322 -13.09 -6.88 -13.66
C LEU A 322 -13.21 -5.45 -14.22
N VAL A 323 -14.05 -4.62 -13.60
CA VAL A 323 -14.20 -3.21 -13.97
C VAL A 323 -13.17 -2.36 -13.21
N VAL A 324 -12.00 -2.16 -13.83
CA VAL A 324 -10.88 -1.41 -13.25
C VAL A 324 -10.36 -0.31 -14.18
N ASP A 325 -9.60 0.65 -13.64
CA ASP A 325 -8.94 1.68 -14.43
C ASP A 325 -7.95 1.08 -15.45
N LYS A 326 -8.00 1.54 -16.69
CA LYS A 326 -7.13 1.08 -17.80
C LYS A 326 -5.63 1.24 -17.50
N ARG A 327 -5.26 2.12 -16.55
CA ARG A 327 -3.89 2.28 -16.10
C ARG A 327 -3.36 1.05 -15.35
N CYS A 328 -4.22 0.24 -14.73
CA CYS A 328 -3.81 -0.95 -14.00
C CYS A 328 -3.00 -1.90 -14.89
N GLN A 329 -3.50 -2.23 -16.09
CA GLN A 329 -2.83 -3.13 -17.02
C GLN A 329 -1.40 -2.65 -17.35
N LYS A 330 -1.25 -1.38 -17.76
CA LYS A 330 0.05 -0.80 -18.13
C LYS A 330 1.05 -0.79 -16.97
N ILE A 331 0.56 -0.64 -15.75
CA ILE A 331 1.41 -0.68 -14.55
C ILE A 331 1.82 -2.12 -14.24
N LEU A 332 0.88 -3.08 -14.32
CA LEU A 332 1.18 -4.51 -14.10
C LEU A 332 2.17 -5.05 -15.14
N GLU A 333 2.02 -4.66 -16.41
CA GLU A 333 2.99 -5.00 -17.47
C GLU A 333 4.41 -4.50 -17.13
N LYS A 334 4.54 -3.28 -16.59
CA LYS A 334 5.84 -2.78 -16.11
C LYS A 334 6.34 -3.58 -14.90
N CYS A 335 5.47 -3.91 -13.96
CA CYS A 335 5.81 -4.71 -12.79
C CYS A 335 6.32 -6.12 -13.17
N ILE A 336 5.72 -6.74 -14.19
CA ILE A 336 6.17 -8.03 -14.74
C ILE A 336 7.59 -7.89 -15.29
N LEU A 337 7.86 -6.85 -16.10
CA LEU A 337 9.18 -6.61 -16.69
C LEU A 337 10.26 -6.31 -15.65
N GLU A 338 9.91 -5.64 -14.54
CA GLU A 338 10.87 -5.26 -13.50
C GLU A 338 11.03 -6.28 -12.37
N SER A 339 10.25 -7.36 -12.36
CA SER A 339 10.16 -8.32 -11.25
C SER A 339 11.46 -9.04 -10.90
N GLU A 340 12.36 -9.18 -11.87
CA GLU A 340 13.66 -9.87 -11.74
C GLU A 340 14.84 -8.90 -11.84
N MET A 341 14.57 -7.59 -11.84
CA MET A 341 15.61 -6.57 -12.03
C MET A 341 16.35 -6.24 -10.72
N PRO A 342 17.56 -5.67 -10.82
CA PRO A 342 18.33 -5.27 -9.65
C PRO A 342 17.62 -4.25 -8.75
N VAL A 343 18.05 -4.23 -7.49
CA VAL A 343 17.64 -3.25 -6.48
C VAL A 343 18.04 -1.84 -6.93
N THR A 344 17.18 -0.86 -6.66
CA THR A 344 17.27 0.54 -7.14
C THR A 344 16.99 0.71 -8.63
N TYR A 345 16.83 1.97 -9.05
CA TYR A 345 16.66 2.35 -10.45
C TYR A 345 17.43 3.65 -10.73
N TYR A 346 17.63 3.94 -12.01
CA TYR A 346 18.11 5.22 -12.54
C TYR A 346 16.94 6.01 -13.10
N THR A 347 17.07 7.32 -13.21
CA THR A 347 16.12 8.13 -13.98
C THR A 347 16.77 8.69 -15.24
N LEU A 348 15.97 8.89 -16.28
CA LEU A 348 16.45 9.54 -17.50
C LEU A 348 17.04 10.93 -17.21
N ASP A 349 16.43 11.66 -16.27
CA ASP A 349 16.87 12.99 -15.85
C ASP A 349 18.22 12.95 -15.11
N GLU A 350 18.46 11.94 -14.27
CA GLU A 350 19.75 11.71 -13.59
C GLU A 350 20.88 11.53 -14.61
N ILE A 351 20.64 10.67 -15.62
CA ILE A 351 21.64 10.37 -16.65
C ILE A 351 21.87 11.59 -17.55
N ALA A 352 20.80 12.26 -17.98
CA ALA A 352 20.86 13.47 -18.79
C ALA A 352 21.68 14.58 -18.10
N SER A 353 21.43 14.81 -16.81
CA SER A 353 22.15 15.79 -15.99
C SER A 353 23.64 15.47 -15.92
N LYS A 354 24.01 14.20 -15.68
CA LYS A 354 25.42 13.76 -15.62
C LYS A 354 26.14 13.90 -16.96
N MET A 355 25.43 13.71 -18.06
CA MET A 355 25.98 13.84 -19.42
C MET A 355 25.96 15.27 -19.96
N GLN A 356 25.25 16.20 -19.31
CA GLN A 356 24.94 17.54 -19.83
C GLN A 356 24.27 17.49 -21.22
N LYS A 357 23.38 16.51 -21.43
CA LYS A 357 22.61 16.32 -22.68
C LYS A 357 21.12 16.22 -22.38
N SER A 358 20.28 16.34 -23.40
CA SER A 358 18.83 16.09 -23.26
C SER A 358 18.54 14.61 -22.96
N PRO A 359 17.51 14.31 -22.15
CA PRO A 359 17.16 12.93 -21.82
C PRO A 359 16.71 12.15 -23.06
N LEU A 360 17.19 10.92 -23.17
CA LEU A 360 16.73 9.97 -24.19
C LEU A 360 15.29 9.53 -23.91
N LYS A 361 14.56 9.14 -24.96
CA LYS A 361 13.27 8.45 -24.77
C LYS A 361 13.50 7.12 -24.06
N MET A 362 12.62 6.76 -23.11
CA MET A 362 12.71 5.53 -22.32
C MET A 362 12.98 4.28 -23.17
N LYS A 363 12.21 4.09 -24.26
CA LYS A 363 12.39 2.96 -25.18
C LYS A 363 13.80 2.88 -25.77
N ASN A 364 14.41 4.02 -26.09
CA ASN A 364 15.75 4.08 -26.66
C ASN A 364 16.83 3.79 -25.62
N MET A 365 16.63 4.25 -24.37
CA MET A 365 17.52 3.93 -23.25
C MET A 365 17.56 2.42 -23.00
N ILE A 366 16.38 1.80 -22.83
CA ILE A 366 16.27 0.36 -22.59
C ILE A 366 16.90 -0.44 -23.74
N LYS A 367 16.58 -0.08 -24.99
CA LYS A 367 17.13 -0.76 -26.16
C LYS A 367 18.66 -0.68 -26.21
N LYS A 368 19.25 0.49 -26.00
CA LYS A 368 20.71 0.66 -26.02
C LYS A 368 21.41 -0.20 -24.96
N LEU A 369 20.84 -0.30 -23.75
CA LEU A 369 21.39 -1.15 -22.69
C LEU A 369 21.30 -2.63 -23.04
N GLN A 370 20.15 -3.07 -23.58
CA GLN A 370 19.95 -4.45 -24.01
C GLN A 370 20.85 -4.83 -25.19
N ASP A 371 20.99 -3.95 -26.19
CA ASP A 371 21.89 -4.13 -27.34
C ASP A 371 23.37 -4.24 -26.88
N ALA A 372 23.71 -3.66 -25.73
CA ALA A 372 25.03 -3.76 -25.10
C ALA A 372 25.18 -4.97 -24.15
N GLY A 373 24.17 -5.82 -24.03
CA GLY A 373 24.20 -7.07 -23.24
C GLY A 373 23.76 -6.94 -21.78
N PHE A 374 23.28 -5.78 -21.35
CA PHE A 374 22.75 -5.57 -19.99
C PHE A 374 21.27 -5.91 -19.88
N VAL A 375 20.83 -6.33 -18.69
CA VAL A 375 19.39 -6.41 -18.43
C VAL A 375 18.86 -4.99 -18.20
N ALA A 376 17.70 -4.67 -18.76
CA ALA A 376 17.07 -3.38 -18.54
C ALA A 376 15.56 -3.43 -18.67
N SER A 377 14.85 -2.70 -17.81
CA SER A 377 13.40 -2.53 -17.87
C SER A 377 12.98 -1.11 -17.42
N PRO A 378 11.82 -0.60 -17.84
CA PRO A 378 11.18 0.49 -17.12
C PRO A 378 10.81 0.04 -15.69
N THR A 379 10.61 0.99 -14.77
CA THR A 379 10.03 0.70 -13.44
C THR A 379 8.64 1.31 -13.27
N SER A 380 7.78 0.65 -12.51
CA SER A 380 6.49 1.18 -12.04
C SER A 380 6.65 2.26 -10.97
N LEU A 381 7.81 2.33 -10.30
CA LEU A 381 8.02 3.22 -9.14
C LEU A 381 8.36 4.67 -9.52
N ASN A 382 8.72 4.91 -10.79
CA ASN A 382 8.99 6.25 -11.31
C ASN A 382 8.71 6.31 -12.83
N PRO A 383 7.90 7.27 -13.32
CA PRO A 383 7.60 7.40 -14.76
C PRO A 383 8.82 7.54 -15.68
N ASN A 384 9.89 8.19 -15.19
CA ASN A 384 11.16 8.38 -15.90
C ASN A 384 12.23 7.38 -15.46
N GLY A 385 11.86 6.37 -14.66
CA GLY A 385 12.78 5.41 -14.07
C GLY A 385 13.00 4.16 -14.92
N PHE A 386 14.22 3.64 -14.88
CA PHE A 386 14.57 2.34 -15.45
C PHE A 386 15.54 1.57 -14.53
N ARG A 387 15.44 0.25 -14.54
CA ARG A 387 16.35 -0.66 -13.83
C ARG A 387 17.34 -1.25 -14.82
N THR A 388 18.55 -1.51 -14.35
CA THR A 388 19.58 -2.24 -15.09
C THR A 388 20.66 -2.73 -14.14
N ASP A 389 21.41 -3.75 -14.54
CA ASP A 389 22.65 -4.20 -13.90
C ASP A 389 23.89 -3.42 -14.37
N CYS A 390 23.74 -2.54 -15.37
CA CYS A 390 24.79 -1.65 -15.86
C CYS A 390 25.15 -0.58 -14.83
N SER A 391 26.44 -0.36 -14.56
CA SER A 391 26.87 0.69 -13.64
C SER A 391 26.67 2.07 -14.25
N ILE A 392 26.51 3.10 -13.40
CA ILE A 392 26.25 4.46 -13.89
C ILE A 392 27.34 5.02 -14.82
N ASP A 393 28.60 4.66 -14.56
CA ASP A 393 29.74 5.06 -15.39
C ASP A 393 29.77 4.33 -16.73
N GLU A 394 29.36 3.05 -16.76
CA GLU A 394 29.19 2.31 -18.01
C GLU A 394 28.01 2.85 -18.83
N ILE A 395 26.90 3.21 -18.18
CA ILE A 395 25.77 3.89 -18.84
C ILE A 395 26.26 5.18 -19.50
N ILE A 396 26.99 6.04 -18.79
CA ILE A 396 27.51 7.30 -19.34
C ILE A 396 28.46 7.03 -20.51
N LYS A 397 29.35 6.04 -20.40
CA LYS A 397 30.28 5.65 -21.48
C LYS A 397 29.54 5.15 -22.72
N LEU A 398 28.48 4.37 -22.55
CA LEU A 398 27.68 3.81 -23.65
C LEU A 398 26.88 4.88 -24.41
N LEU A 399 26.55 5.99 -23.74
CA LEU A 399 25.72 7.06 -24.29
C LEU A 399 26.51 8.29 -24.74
N SER A 400 27.79 8.37 -24.37
CA SER A 400 28.71 9.47 -24.69
C SER A 400 28.84 9.72 -26.18
#